data_AF-A0A0N0GP51-F1
#
_entry.id   AF-A0A0N0GP51-F1
#
_cell.length_a   1.000
_cell.length_b   1.000
_cell.length_c   1.000
_cell.angle_alpha   90.00
_cell.angle_beta   90.00
_cell.angle_gamma   90.00
#
_symmetry.space_group_name_H-M   'P 1'
#
loop_
_entity.id
_entity.type
_entity.pdbx_description
1 polymer ?
#
loop_
_entity_poly.entity_id
_entity_poly.type
_entity_poly.pdbx_seq_one_letter_code
_entity_poly.pdbx_strand_id
1 'polypeptide(L)'
;MARGRRWVWWSGVTLLVIAMLGVGGWYLYLWELKQHVIAALGTTGTAERIETGWSTVTLTNVRLRATEDWPEGDTFRAREVVFDFDPDALLHRQLHIQQVNVRGYYLAVRRTPEKKIALLPNLKRPDSDAAAPNSRAKLIDHVVFDDGDVAFFDEAIRKPAYKITVKQVHATVDHLQPPAFTEPFQLDLTGKLPGKGREGTVKFAGWINKSTSDSQSKTVLTNVDIAALDPYLLKKANTLPDLKNGVIDLNLDATVKDKQIKAHGAFTLRNLEPVKEPGLHPIKALLRLPEKAELAALKDDKGQITLNYEVSGNLHQPKFALTDSLPKKMAGGLPKVLGTGVEKAGSAVKKTSDTLLDLITP
;
A
#
# COMPACT_ATOMS: atom_id res chain seq x y z
N MET A 1 20.81 0.99 -73.75
CA MET A 1 20.42 0.40 -72.44
C MET A 1 20.92 1.25 -71.26
N ALA A 2 20.60 2.56 -71.19
CA ALA A 2 21.15 3.47 -70.15
C ALA A 2 20.09 4.14 -69.24
N ARG A 3 18.79 4.04 -69.57
CA ARG A 3 17.70 4.67 -68.77
C ARG A 3 17.23 3.82 -67.59
N GLY A 4 17.27 2.49 -67.68
CA GLY A 4 16.85 1.59 -66.59
C GLY A 4 17.79 1.60 -65.37
N ARG A 5 19.10 1.80 -65.58
CA ARG A 5 20.10 1.80 -64.49
C ARG A 5 20.06 3.06 -63.62
N ARG A 6 19.60 4.19 -64.17
CA ARG A 6 19.39 5.43 -63.41
C ARG A 6 18.15 5.34 -62.53
N TRP A 7 17.08 4.70 -62.98
CA TRP A 7 15.84 4.60 -62.20
C TRP A 7 15.97 3.70 -60.96
N VAL A 8 16.72 2.60 -61.07
CA VAL A 8 17.07 1.71 -59.93
C VAL A 8 17.98 2.42 -58.91
N TRP A 9 18.88 3.27 -59.39
CA TRP A 9 19.79 4.02 -58.50
C TRP A 9 19.06 5.12 -57.73
N TRP A 10 18.13 5.83 -58.38
CA TRP A 10 17.33 6.88 -57.73
C TRP A 10 16.32 6.31 -56.72
N SER A 11 15.70 5.17 -57.01
CA SER A 11 14.82 4.48 -56.04
C SER A 11 15.58 3.92 -54.83
N GLY A 12 16.81 3.42 -55.03
CA GLY A 12 17.70 3.03 -53.95
C GLY A 12 18.11 4.20 -53.04
N VAL A 13 18.43 5.36 -53.62
CA VAL A 13 18.78 6.58 -52.86
C VAL A 13 17.57 7.13 -52.10
N THR A 14 16.37 7.12 -52.69
CA THR A 14 15.14 7.55 -51.99
C THR A 14 14.80 6.64 -50.82
N LEU A 15 14.96 5.31 -50.96
CA LEU A 15 14.78 4.37 -49.85
C LEU A 15 15.85 4.55 -48.75
N LEU A 16 17.09 4.86 -49.12
CA LEU A 16 18.16 5.15 -48.17
C LEU A 16 17.94 6.48 -47.43
N VAL A 17 17.40 7.50 -48.11
CA VAL A 17 17.04 8.78 -47.50
C VAL A 17 15.80 8.62 -46.61
N ILE A 18 14.79 7.84 -47.00
CA ILE A 18 13.65 7.50 -46.15
C ILE A 18 14.10 6.65 -44.95
N ALA A 19 15.04 5.72 -45.14
CA ALA A 19 15.62 4.95 -44.05
C ALA A 19 16.47 5.83 -43.13
N MET A 20 17.27 6.77 -43.64
CA MET A 20 18.02 7.73 -42.83
C MET A 20 17.13 8.75 -42.13
N LEU A 21 16.03 9.18 -42.76
CA LEU A 21 15.03 10.05 -42.13
C LEU A 21 14.20 9.27 -41.09
N GLY A 22 13.93 7.99 -41.35
CA GLY A 22 13.31 7.08 -40.40
C GLY A 22 14.22 6.83 -39.19
N VAL A 23 15.51 6.56 -39.41
CA VAL A 23 16.53 6.38 -38.36
C VAL A 23 16.84 7.70 -37.63
N GLY A 24 16.84 8.83 -38.33
CA GLY A 24 17.04 10.15 -37.74
C GLY A 24 15.83 10.60 -36.91
N GLY A 25 14.62 10.40 -37.43
CA GLY A 25 13.38 10.58 -36.69
C GLY A 25 13.29 9.65 -35.48
N TRP A 26 13.77 8.41 -35.63
CA TRP A 26 13.89 7.42 -34.56
C TRP A 26 14.88 7.83 -33.47
N TYR A 27 16.04 8.37 -33.82
CA TYR A 27 17.02 8.84 -32.85
C TYR A 27 16.53 10.07 -32.08
N LEU A 28 15.85 10.99 -32.78
CA LEU A 28 15.16 12.13 -32.14
C LEU A 28 14.03 11.66 -31.21
N TYR A 29 13.30 10.63 -31.61
CA TYR A 29 12.25 9.97 -30.83
C TYR A 29 12.78 9.35 -29.52
N LEU A 30 13.91 8.64 -29.57
CA LEU A 30 14.56 8.10 -28.36
C LEU A 30 15.05 9.21 -27.43
N TRP A 31 15.49 10.33 -28.01
CA TRP A 31 15.90 11.49 -27.23
C TRP A 31 14.72 12.14 -26.52
N GLU A 32 13.57 12.31 -27.18
CA GLU A 32 12.36 12.83 -26.54
C GLU A 32 11.84 11.92 -25.41
N LEU A 33 11.79 10.61 -25.61
CA LEU A 33 11.39 9.66 -24.56
C LEU A 33 12.33 9.73 -23.36
N LYS A 34 13.64 9.77 -23.60
CA LYS A 34 14.65 9.96 -22.56
C LYS A 34 14.44 11.28 -21.81
N GLN A 35 14.14 12.38 -22.50
CA GLN A 35 13.85 13.66 -21.84
C GLN A 35 12.56 13.62 -21.02
N HIS A 36 11.50 12.95 -21.48
CA HIS A 36 10.25 12.80 -20.72
C HIS A 36 10.45 11.96 -19.45
N VAL A 37 11.26 10.90 -19.54
CA VAL A 37 11.59 10.07 -18.38
C VAL A 37 12.50 10.82 -17.41
N ILE A 38 13.50 11.56 -17.88
CA ILE A 38 14.33 12.43 -17.04
C ILE A 38 13.49 13.55 -16.40
N ALA A 39 12.58 14.17 -17.14
CA ALA A 39 11.66 15.18 -16.62
C ALA A 39 10.71 14.61 -15.57
N ALA A 40 10.26 13.35 -15.73
CA ALA A 40 9.44 12.66 -14.75
C ALA A 40 10.22 12.32 -13.47
N LEU A 41 11.51 11.97 -13.57
CA LEU A 41 12.40 11.77 -12.42
C LEU A 41 12.62 13.08 -11.62
N GLY A 42 12.42 14.24 -12.25
CA GLY A 42 12.53 15.55 -11.61
C GLY A 42 13.97 15.88 -11.19
N THR A 43 14.13 16.89 -10.33
CA THR A 43 15.45 17.37 -9.88
C THR A 43 16.08 16.50 -8.80
N THR A 44 15.30 15.64 -8.14
CA THR A 44 15.76 14.78 -7.04
C THR A 44 15.85 13.30 -7.44
N GLY A 45 15.51 12.99 -8.69
CA GLY A 45 15.62 11.65 -9.26
C GLY A 45 16.89 11.45 -10.09
N THR A 46 17.54 10.31 -9.92
CA THR A 46 18.69 9.89 -10.72
C THR A 46 18.50 8.47 -11.22
N ALA A 47 18.96 8.19 -12.43
CA ALA A 47 19.15 6.84 -12.94
C ALA A 47 20.62 6.72 -13.37
N GLU A 48 21.27 5.62 -13.00
CA GLU A 48 22.68 5.40 -13.36
C GLU A 48 22.83 5.15 -14.85
N ARG A 49 21.90 4.38 -15.42
CA ARG A 49 21.88 4.06 -16.84
C ARG A 49 20.47 4.20 -17.39
N ILE A 50 20.38 4.74 -18.59
CA ILE A 50 19.15 4.88 -19.37
C ILE A 50 19.43 4.27 -20.73
N GLU A 51 18.81 3.13 -21.00
CA GLU A 51 18.87 2.41 -22.27
C GLU A 51 17.53 2.54 -22.98
N THR A 52 17.57 2.66 -24.29
CA THR A 52 16.39 2.83 -25.12
C THR A 52 16.38 1.71 -26.16
N GLY A 53 15.34 0.86 -26.11
CA GLY A 53 15.07 -0.16 -27.12
C GLY A 53 14.17 0.36 -28.22
N TRP A 54 13.48 -0.54 -28.93
CA TRP A 54 12.53 -0.16 -29.97
C TRP A 54 11.34 0.61 -29.37
N SER A 55 10.52 -0.03 -28.56
CA SER A 55 9.38 0.62 -27.87
C SER A 55 9.59 0.68 -26.36
N THR A 56 10.84 0.54 -25.90
CA THR A 56 11.14 0.32 -24.50
C THR A 56 12.16 1.32 -23.97
N VAL A 57 11.99 1.77 -22.73
CA VAL A 57 12.99 2.54 -22.00
C VAL A 57 13.31 1.83 -20.71
N THR A 58 14.58 1.47 -20.54
CA THR A 58 15.07 0.77 -19.35
C THR A 58 15.93 1.71 -18.51
N LEU A 59 15.57 1.85 -17.25
CA LEU A 59 16.32 2.60 -16.25
C LEU A 59 16.97 1.63 -15.27
N THR A 60 18.27 1.77 -15.05
CA THR A 60 19.02 0.97 -14.07
C THR A 60 19.41 1.83 -12.88
N ASN A 61 19.29 1.26 -11.67
CA ASN A 61 19.62 1.88 -10.39
C ASN A 61 18.95 3.26 -10.23
N VAL A 62 17.63 3.27 -10.33
CA VAL A 62 16.80 4.45 -10.12
C VAL A 62 16.78 4.81 -8.65
N ARG A 63 16.92 6.09 -8.33
CA ARG A 63 16.76 6.63 -6.98
C ARG A 63 16.02 7.95 -7.03
N LEU A 64 15.04 8.12 -6.16
CA LEU A 64 14.35 9.38 -5.91
C LEU A 64 14.66 9.79 -4.47
N ARG A 65 15.54 10.78 -4.30
CA ARG A 65 15.94 11.28 -2.98
C ARG A 65 14.83 12.09 -2.36
N ALA A 66 14.60 11.94 -1.07
CA ALA A 66 13.65 12.74 -0.33
C ALA A 66 13.96 14.25 -0.39
N THR A 67 12.91 15.07 -0.36
CA THR A 67 13.00 16.49 0.03
C THR A 67 13.12 16.62 1.54
N GLU A 68 13.43 17.83 2.03
CA GLU A 68 13.35 18.17 3.45
C GLU A 68 11.99 17.71 4.02
N ASP A 69 12.00 17.10 5.20
CA ASP A 69 10.84 16.51 5.92
C ASP A 69 10.37 15.09 5.55
N TRP A 70 11.16 14.26 4.85
CA TRP A 70 10.84 12.83 4.68
C TRP A 70 11.43 11.94 5.79
N PRO A 71 10.76 10.83 6.20
CA PRO A 71 11.27 9.94 7.25
C PRO A 71 12.60 9.23 6.93
N GLU A 72 12.96 9.12 5.66
CA GLU A 72 14.20 8.50 5.19
C GLU A 72 14.85 9.28 4.04
N GLY A 73 16.11 8.99 3.73
CA GLY A 73 16.87 9.70 2.69
C GLY A 73 16.38 9.44 1.26
N ASP A 74 15.78 8.28 0.99
CA ASP A 74 15.20 7.93 -0.31
C ASP A 74 13.68 7.75 -0.18
N THR A 75 12.92 8.34 -1.10
CA THR A 75 11.47 8.12 -1.22
C THR A 75 11.15 6.88 -2.05
N PHE A 76 12.02 6.60 -3.03
CA PHE A 76 11.93 5.43 -3.89
C PHE A 76 13.30 5.07 -4.44
N ARG A 77 13.53 3.78 -4.65
CA ARG A 77 14.69 3.27 -5.36
C ARG A 77 14.32 1.97 -6.04
N ALA A 78 14.90 1.70 -7.20
CA ALA A 78 14.68 0.47 -7.93
C ALA A 78 15.95 0.04 -8.64
N ARG A 79 16.18 -1.28 -8.68
CA ARG A 79 17.29 -1.85 -9.45
C ARG A 79 17.06 -1.64 -10.95
N GLU A 80 15.82 -1.84 -11.38
CA GLU A 80 15.42 -1.77 -12.77
C GLU A 80 13.99 -1.22 -12.88
N VAL A 81 13.76 -0.31 -13.83
CA VAL A 81 12.43 0.13 -14.25
C VAL A 81 12.37 0.08 -15.77
N VAL A 82 11.48 -0.71 -16.32
CA VAL A 82 11.25 -0.84 -17.77
C VAL A 82 9.90 -0.25 -18.10
N PHE A 83 9.88 0.67 -19.06
CA PHE A 83 8.66 1.24 -19.63
C PHE A 83 8.47 0.69 -21.04
N ASP A 84 7.34 0.05 -21.27
CA ASP A 84 6.92 -0.45 -22.58
C ASP A 84 5.83 0.48 -23.13
N PHE A 85 6.14 1.17 -24.22
CA PHE A 85 5.27 2.17 -24.82
C PHE A 85 4.53 1.62 -26.04
N ASP A 86 3.34 2.18 -26.29
CA ASP A 86 2.58 1.89 -27.50
C ASP A 86 3.16 2.64 -28.71
N PRO A 87 3.68 1.94 -29.74
CA PRO A 87 4.26 2.58 -30.92
C PRO A 87 3.25 3.40 -31.73
N ASP A 88 2.01 2.92 -31.82
CA ASP A 88 0.95 3.57 -32.60
C ASP A 88 0.45 4.83 -31.90
N ALA A 89 0.28 4.78 -30.57
CA ALA A 89 -0.11 5.96 -29.80
C ALA A 89 0.95 7.07 -29.86
N LEU A 90 2.23 6.68 -29.82
CA LEU A 90 3.34 7.62 -29.94
C LEU A 90 3.40 8.31 -31.32
N LEU A 91 3.06 7.59 -32.41
CA LEU A 91 2.93 8.19 -33.75
C LEU A 91 1.87 9.30 -33.77
N HIS A 92 0.81 9.16 -32.98
CA HIS A 92 -0.26 10.15 -32.82
C HIS A 92 0.05 11.20 -31.73
N ARG A 93 1.29 11.24 -31.23
CA ARG A 93 1.75 12.13 -30.14
C ARG A 93 0.95 11.96 -28.85
N GLN A 94 0.49 10.75 -28.57
CA GLN A 94 -0.16 10.36 -27.32
C GLN A 94 0.83 9.55 -26.49
N LEU A 95 0.94 9.88 -25.21
CA LEU A 95 1.80 9.14 -24.29
C LEU A 95 0.98 8.02 -23.66
N HIS A 96 1.06 6.83 -24.26
CA HIS A 96 0.42 5.62 -23.78
C HIS A 96 1.51 4.60 -23.45
N ILE A 97 1.54 4.21 -22.18
CA ILE A 97 2.44 3.20 -21.64
C ILE A 97 1.61 1.93 -21.46
N GLN A 98 1.94 0.88 -22.21
CA GLN A 98 1.24 -0.39 -22.08
C GLN A 98 1.64 -1.06 -20.77
N GLN A 99 2.92 -1.06 -20.44
CA GLN A 99 3.42 -1.72 -19.23
C GLN A 99 4.57 -0.95 -18.58
N VAL A 100 4.59 -0.97 -17.25
CA VAL A 100 5.75 -0.56 -16.46
C VAL A 100 6.16 -1.69 -15.55
N ASN A 101 7.40 -2.16 -15.65
CA ASN A 101 7.96 -3.20 -14.80
C ASN A 101 9.00 -2.60 -13.85
N VAL A 102 8.77 -2.70 -12.54
CA VAL A 102 9.65 -2.17 -11.50
C VAL A 102 10.20 -3.33 -10.68
N ARG A 103 11.51 -3.53 -10.66
CA ARG A 103 12.16 -4.66 -9.97
C ARG A 103 13.16 -4.24 -8.91
N GLY A 104 13.25 -5.01 -7.84
CA GLY A 104 14.27 -4.82 -6.80
C GLY A 104 14.11 -3.45 -6.13
N TYR A 105 12.88 -3.10 -5.78
CA TYR A 105 12.52 -1.74 -5.41
C TYR A 105 12.40 -1.54 -3.90
N TYR A 106 12.45 -0.28 -3.50
CA TYR A 106 12.04 0.16 -2.18
C TYR A 106 11.17 1.40 -2.33
N LEU A 107 10.05 1.42 -1.61
CA LEU A 107 9.11 2.53 -1.58
C LEU A 107 8.83 2.95 -0.15
N ALA A 108 9.06 4.22 0.15
CA ALA A 108 8.62 4.83 1.38
C ALA A 108 7.22 5.43 1.20
N VAL A 109 6.32 5.08 2.11
CA VAL A 109 4.95 5.57 2.18
C VAL A 109 4.78 6.29 3.50
N ARG A 110 4.26 7.51 3.48
CA ARG A 110 4.06 8.31 4.69
C ARG A 110 2.58 8.59 4.90
N ARG A 111 2.06 8.33 6.09
CA ARG A 111 0.76 8.84 6.56
C ARG A 111 1.01 10.03 7.46
N THR A 112 0.53 11.20 7.05
CA THR A 112 0.70 12.45 7.82
C THR A 112 -0.22 12.46 9.04
N PRO A 113 0.01 13.37 10.02
CA PRO A 113 -0.88 13.53 11.18
C PRO A 113 -2.34 13.82 10.79
N GLU A 114 -2.58 14.43 9.63
CA GLU A 114 -3.90 14.71 9.06
C GLU A 114 -4.51 13.49 8.34
N LYS A 115 -3.96 12.29 8.53
CA LYS A 115 -4.43 11.04 7.93
C LYS A 115 -4.41 11.06 6.39
N LYS A 116 -3.44 11.76 5.81
CA LYS A 116 -3.24 11.78 4.34
C LYS A 116 -2.10 10.85 3.98
N ILE A 117 -2.28 10.07 2.91
CA ILE A 117 -1.22 9.25 2.33
C ILE A 117 -0.38 10.10 1.37
N ALA A 118 0.91 10.17 1.64
CA ALA A 118 1.91 10.78 0.79
C ALA A 118 2.84 9.69 0.24
N LEU A 119 3.00 9.70 -1.08
CA LEU A 119 3.82 8.80 -1.88
C LEU A 119 4.58 9.66 -2.89
N LEU A 120 5.85 9.35 -3.11
CA LEU A 120 6.67 9.94 -4.18
C LEU A 120 6.50 11.47 -4.29
N PRO A 121 6.72 12.25 -3.21
CA PRO A 121 6.42 13.69 -3.17
C PRO A 121 7.18 14.51 -4.21
N ASN A 122 8.29 13.95 -4.69
CA ASN A 122 9.21 14.54 -5.66
C ASN A 122 8.76 14.43 -7.10
N LEU A 123 7.88 13.48 -7.40
CA LEU A 123 7.27 13.42 -8.72
C LEU A 123 6.35 14.62 -8.81
N LYS A 124 6.71 15.61 -9.64
CA LYS A 124 5.95 16.85 -9.83
C LYS A 124 4.46 16.51 -9.91
N ARG A 125 3.68 16.91 -8.90
CA ARG A 125 2.23 17.00 -9.02
C ARG A 125 1.98 18.10 -10.05
N PRO A 126 1.26 17.82 -11.15
CA PRO A 126 1.01 18.84 -12.18
C PRO A 126 0.24 20.07 -11.67
N ASP A 127 -0.23 20.06 -10.44
CA ASP A 127 -0.97 21.15 -9.81
C ASP A 127 -0.08 22.31 -9.31
N SER A 128 1.26 22.16 -9.24
CA SER A 128 2.14 23.19 -8.67
C SER A 128 2.78 24.14 -9.69
N ASP A 129 2.62 23.90 -11.00
CA ASP A 129 3.00 24.86 -12.03
C ASP A 129 1.71 25.23 -12.78
N ALA A 130 1.38 26.52 -12.77
CA ALA A 130 0.21 27.09 -13.43
C ALA A 130 -0.05 26.41 -14.79
N ALA A 131 -1.26 25.83 -14.93
CA ALA A 131 -1.89 25.33 -16.14
C ALA A 131 -1.06 25.55 -17.43
N ALA A 132 -0.13 24.63 -17.71
CA ALA A 132 0.31 24.44 -19.08
C ALA A 132 -0.88 23.77 -19.80
N PRO A 133 -1.47 24.38 -20.84
CA PRO A 133 -2.70 23.90 -21.49
C PRO A 133 -2.55 22.56 -22.26
N ASN A 134 -1.43 21.84 -22.06
CA ASN A 134 -1.06 20.64 -22.80
C ASN A 134 -0.58 19.48 -21.89
N SER A 135 -0.92 19.44 -20.60
CA SER A 135 -0.72 18.23 -19.78
C SER A 135 -1.69 17.12 -20.21
N ARG A 136 -1.42 16.53 -21.39
CA ARG A 136 -2.20 15.42 -21.95
C ARG A 136 -2.25 14.29 -20.93
N ALA A 137 -3.45 13.74 -20.72
CA ALA A 137 -3.64 12.57 -19.88
C ALA A 137 -2.69 11.46 -20.34
N LYS A 138 -1.96 10.89 -19.39
CA LYS A 138 -1.08 9.75 -19.65
C LYS A 138 -1.88 8.51 -19.30
N LEU A 139 -1.94 7.56 -20.22
CA LEU A 139 -2.57 6.27 -19.95
C LEU A 139 -1.45 5.26 -19.64
N ILE A 140 -1.59 4.55 -18.54
CA ILE A 140 -0.73 3.44 -18.16
C ILE A 140 -1.64 2.23 -17.93
N ASP A 141 -1.58 1.23 -18.80
CA ASP A 141 -2.52 0.11 -18.73
C ASP A 141 -2.19 -0.81 -17.56
N HIS A 142 -0.91 -1.15 -17.39
CA HIS A 142 -0.45 -2.10 -16.40
C HIS A 142 0.89 -1.68 -15.76
N VAL A 143 0.99 -1.80 -14.44
CA VAL A 143 2.24 -1.59 -13.70
C VAL A 143 2.49 -2.81 -12.82
N VAL A 144 3.68 -3.41 -12.93
CA VAL A 144 4.14 -4.52 -12.09
C VAL A 144 5.27 -4.04 -11.20
N PHE A 145 5.13 -4.29 -9.91
CA PHE A 145 6.16 -4.13 -8.90
C PHE A 145 6.59 -5.50 -8.40
N ASP A 146 7.86 -5.84 -8.56
CA ASP A 146 8.43 -7.15 -8.26
C ASP A 146 9.63 -7.08 -7.31
N ASP A 147 9.69 -8.03 -6.37
CA ASP A 147 10.82 -8.23 -5.46
C ASP A 147 11.23 -6.93 -4.74
N GLY A 148 10.27 -6.26 -4.09
CA GLY A 148 10.54 -4.99 -3.41
C GLY A 148 10.21 -4.97 -1.92
N ASP A 149 10.62 -3.88 -1.28
CA ASP A 149 10.32 -3.59 0.12
C ASP A 149 9.50 -2.29 0.21
N VAL A 150 8.43 -2.28 0.99
CA VAL A 150 7.62 -1.09 1.25
C VAL A 150 7.74 -0.73 2.72
N ALA A 151 8.20 0.49 3.01
CA ALA A 151 8.21 1.03 4.36
C ALA A 151 7.06 2.03 4.54
N PHE A 152 6.14 1.70 5.44
CA PHE A 152 5.03 2.57 5.82
C PHE A 152 5.36 3.30 7.12
N PHE A 153 5.37 4.63 7.07
CA PHE A 153 5.62 5.53 8.20
C PHE A 153 4.34 6.22 8.60
N ASP A 154 3.82 5.88 9.79
CA ASP A 154 2.59 6.44 10.31
C ASP A 154 2.85 7.48 11.41
N GLU A 155 2.64 8.75 11.07
CA GLU A 155 2.75 9.88 11.99
C GLU A 155 1.44 10.20 12.70
N ALA A 156 0.30 9.73 12.17
CA ALA A 156 -1.00 9.91 12.80
C ALA A 156 -1.10 9.14 14.11
N ILE A 157 -0.40 8.00 14.20
CA ILE A 157 -0.47 7.14 15.38
C ILE A 157 0.53 7.53 16.47
N ARG A 158 1.75 7.99 16.18
CA ARG A 158 2.72 8.41 17.21
C ARG A 158 3.88 9.24 16.65
N LYS A 159 4.61 9.90 17.54
CA LYS A 159 5.89 10.58 17.26
C LYS A 159 7.01 9.95 18.13
N PRO A 160 8.15 9.51 17.55
CA PRO A 160 8.45 9.46 16.12
C PRO A 160 7.53 8.49 15.37
N ALA A 161 7.41 8.67 14.05
CA ALA A 161 6.53 7.89 13.18
C ALA A 161 6.68 6.38 13.43
N TYR A 162 5.57 5.65 13.45
CA TYR A 162 5.64 4.21 13.53
C TYR A 162 5.97 3.62 12.16
N LYS A 163 7.04 2.82 12.08
CA LYS A 163 7.49 2.19 10.84
C LYS A 163 7.02 0.74 10.78
N ILE A 164 6.26 0.40 9.75
CA ILE A 164 5.99 -0.97 9.31
C ILE A 164 6.79 -1.22 8.04
N THR A 165 7.41 -2.39 7.92
CA THR A 165 8.10 -2.79 6.69
C THR A 165 7.46 -4.05 6.14
N VAL A 166 7.01 -4.00 4.89
CA VAL A 166 6.57 -5.15 4.12
C VAL A 166 7.70 -5.52 3.17
N LYS A 167 8.11 -6.78 3.18
CA LYS A 167 9.18 -7.31 2.34
C LYS A 167 8.65 -8.21 1.24
N GLN A 168 9.46 -8.42 0.21
CA GLN A 168 9.13 -9.31 -0.91
C GLN A 168 7.76 -8.98 -1.49
N VAL A 169 7.51 -7.69 -1.65
CA VAL A 169 6.26 -7.16 -2.16
C VAL A 169 6.21 -7.42 -3.65
N HIS A 170 5.11 -8.04 -4.06
CA HIS A 170 4.65 -8.10 -5.44
C HIS A 170 3.34 -7.34 -5.53
N ALA A 171 3.22 -6.41 -6.47
CA ALA A 171 1.99 -5.65 -6.65
C ALA A 171 1.72 -5.33 -8.12
N THR A 172 0.45 -5.30 -8.50
CA THR A 172 0.01 -4.85 -9.82
C THR A 172 -0.93 -3.67 -9.70
N VAL A 173 -0.84 -2.74 -10.66
CA VAL A 173 -1.78 -1.63 -10.79
C VAL A 173 -2.27 -1.56 -12.22
N ASP A 174 -3.57 -1.58 -12.42
CA ASP A 174 -4.19 -1.52 -13.75
C ASP A 174 -5.00 -0.24 -13.95
N HIS A 175 -5.02 0.26 -15.18
CA HIS A 175 -5.79 1.43 -15.62
C HIS A 175 -5.41 2.73 -14.90
N LEU A 176 -4.12 3.03 -14.81
CA LEU A 176 -3.63 4.23 -14.15
C LEU A 176 -3.60 5.42 -15.11
N GLN A 177 -4.33 6.49 -14.78
CA GLN A 177 -4.41 7.69 -15.62
C GLN A 177 -3.91 8.97 -14.90
N PRO A 178 -2.60 9.11 -14.67
CA PRO A 178 -2.06 10.30 -14.03
C PRO A 178 -2.13 11.53 -14.97
N PRO A 179 -2.27 12.76 -14.43
CA PRO A 179 -2.47 13.08 -13.01
C PRO A 179 -3.93 13.09 -12.56
N ALA A 180 -4.87 12.92 -13.49
CA ALA A 180 -6.29 13.19 -13.25
C ALA A 180 -6.97 12.09 -12.42
N PHE A 181 -6.60 10.82 -12.62
CA PHE A 181 -7.18 9.64 -11.94
C PHE A 181 -8.72 9.68 -11.91
N THR A 182 -9.32 9.99 -13.07
CA THR A 182 -10.77 10.14 -13.22
C THR A 182 -11.51 8.81 -13.26
N GLU A 183 -10.86 7.78 -13.81
CA GLU A 183 -11.38 6.42 -13.87
C GLU A 183 -10.91 5.57 -12.67
N PRO A 184 -11.65 4.49 -12.33
CA PRO A 184 -11.21 3.52 -11.35
C PRO A 184 -9.91 2.83 -11.80
N PHE A 185 -8.96 2.67 -10.88
CA PHE A 185 -7.78 1.83 -11.08
C PHE A 185 -7.82 0.63 -10.15
N GLN A 186 -7.26 -0.50 -10.58
CA GLN A 186 -7.19 -1.73 -9.80
C GLN A 186 -5.82 -1.87 -9.14
N LEU A 187 -5.78 -2.48 -7.96
CA LEU A 187 -4.57 -2.74 -7.19
C LEU A 187 -4.64 -4.14 -6.61
N ASP A 188 -3.62 -4.95 -6.88
CA ASP A 188 -3.34 -6.21 -6.19
C ASP A 188 -1.96 -6.10 -5.53
N LEU A 189 -1.81 -6.61 -4.32
CA LEU A 189 -0.57 -6.60 -3.57
C LEU A 189 -0.48 -7.84 -2.70
N THR A 190 0.69 -8.47 -2.70
CA THR A 190 1.10 -9.46 -1.72
C THR A 190 2.45 -9.10 -1.14
N GLY A 191 2.70 -9.51 0.10
CA GLY A 191 4.00 -9.27 0.73
C GLY A 191 4.11 -9.94 2.08
N LYS A 192 5.30 -9.81 2.68
CA LYS A 192 5.66 -10.43 3.94
C LYS A 192 5.89 -9.40 5.03
N LEU A 193 5.41 -9.68 6.23
CA LEU A 193 5.55 -8.83 7.40
C LEU A 193 6.53 -9.50 8.37
N PRO A 194 7.77 -9.00 8.51
CA PRO A 194 8.73 -9.54 9.47
C PRO A 194 8.24 -9.35 10.91
N GLY A 195 8.34 -10.40 11.73
CA GLY A 195 8.03 -10.40 13.16
C GLY A 195 9.15 -10.98 14.01
N LYS A 196 8.97 -11.01 15.33
CA LYS A 196 9.92 -11.60 16.28
C LYS A 196 9.88 -13.13 16.20
N GLY A 197 10.68 -13.68 15.29
CA GLY A 197 10.84 -15.12 15.12
C GLY A 197 9.75 -15.81 14.29
N ARG A 198 8.87 -15.04 13.62
CA ARG A 198 7.88 -15.55 12.66
C ARG A 198 7.62 -14.52 11.57
N GLU A 199 7.28 -15.02 10.38
CA GLU A 199 6.96 -14.19 9.22
C GLU A 199 5.46 -14.27 8.97
N GLY A 200 4.82 -13.11 8.92
CA GLY A 200 3.42 -12.98 8.51
C GLY A 200 3.31 -12.62 7.04
N THR A 201 2.12 -12.69 6.48
CA THR A 201 1.83 -12.27 5.11
C THR A 201 0.69 -11.27 5.08
N VAL A 202 0.76 -10.35 4.12
CA VAL A 202 -0.31 -9.43 3.75
C VAL A 202 -0.73 -9.69 2.32
N LYS A 203 -2.04 -9.66 2.07
CA LYS A 203 -2.64 -9.61 0.75
C LYS A 203 -3.66 -8.48 0.72
N PHE A 204 -3.68 -7.73 -0.38
CA PHE A 204 -4.65 -6.69 -0.66
C PHE A 204 -5.07 -6.81 -2.11
N ALA A 205 -6.36 -6.74 -2.39
CA ALA A 205 -6.87 -6.66 -3.76
C ALA A 205 -8.07 -5.73 -3.79
N GLY A 206 -8.21 -4.90 -4.82
CA GLY A 206 -9.34 -4.00 -4.92
C GLY A 206 -9.27 -3.00 -6.06
N TRP A 207 -10.24 -2.11 -6.12
CA TRP A 207 -10.26 -0.98 -7.03
C TRP A 207 -10.61 0.31 -6.27
N ILE A 208 -10.12 1.43 -6.78
CA ILE A 208 -10.33 2.76 -6.20
C ILE A 208 -10.67 3.74 -7.32
N ASN A 209 -11.76 4.49 -7.16
CA ASN A 209 -12.02 5.70 -7.92
C ASN A 209 -11.64 6.92 -7.07
N LYS A 210 -10.57 7.62 -7.45
CA LYS A 210 -10.09 8.78 -6.68
C LYS A 210 -11.04 9.97 -6.76
N SER A 211 -11.74 10.15 -7.88
CA SER A 211 -12.67 11.26 -8.10
C SER A 211 -13.92 11.15 -7.21
N THR A 212 -14.52 9.96 -7.13
CA THR A 212 -15.73 9.73 -6.34
C THR A 212 -15.45 9.27 -4.90
N SER A 213 -14.22 8.81 -4.63
CA SER A 213 -13.84 8.10 -3.40
C SER A 213 -14.51 6.73 -3.23
N ASP A 214 -15.19 6.23 -4.26
CA ASP A 214 -15.73 4.88 -4.25
C ASP A 214 -14.60 3.85 -4.37
N SER A 215 -14.77 2.72 -3.70
CA SER A 215 -13.79 1.64 -3.72
C SER A 215 -14.39 0.33 -3.28
N GLN A 216 -13.74 -0.76 -3.66
CA GLN A 216 -13.95 -2.07 -3.07
C GLN A 216 -12.60 -2.71 -2.82
N SER A 217 -12.42 -3.32 -1.65
CA SER A 217 -11.17 -3.96 -1.30
C SER A 217 -11.36 -5.19 -0.45
N LYS A 218 -10.40 -6.10 -0.56
CA LYS A 218 -10.21 -7.25 0.29
C LYS A 218 -8.79 -7.24 0.83
N THR A 219 -8.68 -7.28 2.15
CA THR A 219 -7.40 -7.33 2.86
C THR A 219 -7.35 -8.59 3.71
N VAL A 220 -6.23 -9.31 3.61
CA VAL A 220 -5.96 -10.50 4.42
C VAL A 220 -4.59 -10.37 5.06
N LEU A 221 -4.55 -10.47 6.39
CA LEU A 221 -3.33 -10.66 7.17
C LEU A 221 -3.32 -12.09 7.69
N THR A 222 -2.18 -12.76 7.58
CA THR A 222 -2.01 -14.12 8.08
C THR A 222 -0.72 -14.22 8.86
N ASN A 223 -0.82 -14.78 10.07
CA ASN A 223 0.30 -15.04 10.97
C ASN A 223 1.15 -13.80 11.28
N VAL A 224 0.54 -12.62 11.32
CA VAL A 224 1.24 -11.36 11.59
C VAL A 224 1.56 -11.29 13.08
N ASP A 225 2.81 -11.02 13.43
CA ASP A 225 3.19 -10.80 14.82
C ASP A 225 2.44 -9.59 15.40
N ILE A 226 1.82 -9.77 16.56
CA ILE A 226 1.10 -8.70 17.25
C ILE A 226 1.97 -7.45 17.45
N ALA A 227 3.27 -7.63 17.68
CA ALA A 227 4.23 -6.55 17.87
C ALA A 227 4.36 -5.60 16.66
N ALA A 228 4.04 -6.07 15.45
CA ALA A 228 4.04 -5.28 14.22
C ALA A 228 2.82 -4.36 14.11
N LEU A 229 1.76 -4.62 14.88
CA LEU A 229 0.52 -3.85 14.89
C LEU A 229 0.20 -3.25 16.28
N ASP A 230 1.05 -3.44 17.28
CA ASP A 230 0.88 -2.94 18.66
C ASP A 230 0.32 -1.51 18.75
N PRO A 231 0.85 -0.51 18.01
CA PRO A 231 0.34 0.87 18.12
C PRO A 231 -1.10 1.04 17.62
N TYR A 232 -1.56 0.14 16.76
CA TYR A 232 -2.93 0.08 16.22
C TYR A 232 -3.85 -0.80 17.07
N LEU A 233 -3.38 -1.35 18.18
CA LEU A 233 -4.20 -2.19 19.07
C LEU A 233 -4.27 -1.61 20.48
N LEU A 234 -3.16 -1.07 20.98
CA LEU A 234 -2.97 -0.78 22.40
C LEU A 234 -3.19 0.70 22.77
N LYS A 235 -3.09 1.63 21.81
CA LYS A 235 -3.05 3.07 22.14
C LYS A 235 -4.37 3.66 22.69
N LYS A 236 -5.51 2.98 22.47
CA LYS A 236 -6.82 3.41 23.00
C LYS A 236 -7.41 2.44 24.02
N ALA A 237 -6.92 1.20 24.07
CA ALA A 237 -7.38 0.16 24.96
C ALA A 237 -6.44 0.00 26.17
N ASN A 238 -6.46 0.95 27.12
CA ASN A 238 -5.84 0.78 28.45
C ASN A 238 -6.43 -0.38 29.29
N THR A 239 -7.11 -1.33 28.65
CA THR A 239 -7.92 -2.39 29.23
C THR A 239 -7.49 -3.78 28.76
N LEU A 240 -6.68 -3.88 27.70
CA LEU A 240 -6.07 -5.16 27.33
C LEU A 240 -4.70 -5.27 28.01
N PRO A 241 -4.32 -6.44 28.54
CA PRO A 241 -2.99 -6.66 29.09
C PRO A 241 -1.92 -6.29 28.06
N ASP A 242 -0.72 -5.90 28.49
CA ASP A 242 0.42 -5.75 27.58
C ASP A 242 0.62 -7.09 26.83
N LEU A 243 0.21 -7.17 25.56
CA LEU A 243 0.29 -8.38 24.75
C LEU A 243 1.57 -8.31 23.92
N LYS A 244 2.69 -8.78 24.47
CA LYS A 244 3.99 -8.77 23.75
C LYS A 244 4.22 -9.98 22.83
N ASN A 245 3.38 -11.00 22.96
CA ASN A 245 3.49 -12.26 22.23
C ASN A 245 2.12 -12.63 21.65
N GLY A 246 2.10 -13.04 20.37
CA GLY A 246 0.88 -13.48 19.71
C GLY A 246 0.99 -13.40 18.19
N VAL A 247 -0.01 -13.99 17.52
CA VAL A 247 -0.24 -13.77 16.09
C VAL A 247 -1.65 -13.30 15.81
N ILE A 248 -1.76 -12.48 14.79
CA ILE A 248 -2.97 -11.90 14.24
C ILE A 248 -3.22 -12.53 12.88
N ASP A 249 -4.44 -13.02 12.70
CA ASP A 249 -5.06 -13.11 11.38
C ASP A 249 -6.18 -12.09 11.28
N LEU A 250 -6.31 -11.47 10.12
CA LEU A 250 -7.38 -10.54 9.82
C LEU A 250 -7.88 -10.83 8.41
N ASN A 251 -9.20 -10.88 8.25
CA ASN A 251 -9.83 -10.64 6.96
C ASN A 251 -10.70 -9.38 7.04
N LEU A 252 -10.76 -8.66 5.94
CA LEU A 252 -11.53 -7.44 5.79
C LEU A 252 -12.02 -7.38 4.35
N ASP A 253 -13.34 -7.40 4.18
CA ASP A 253 -13.99 -7.09 2.91
C ASP A 253 -14.68 -5.73 3.09
N ALA A 254 -14.25 -4.72 2.35
CA ALA A 254 -14.71 -3.34 2.48
C ALA A 254 -15.26 -2.80 1.15
N THR A 255 -16.31 -2.00 1.25
CA THR A 255 -16.91 -1.28 0.13
C THR A 255 -17.21 0.14 0.56
N VAL A 256 -16.71 1.10 -0.20
CA VAL A 256 -17.05 2.51 -0.08
C VAL A 256 -17.88 2.89 -1.30
N LYS A 257 -19.07 3.43 -1.05
CA LYS A 257 -19.96 3.95 -2.09
C LYS A 257 -20.65 5.21 -1.59
N ASP A 258 -20.64 6.27 -2.37
CA ASP A 258 -21.34 7.53 -2.05
C ASP A 258 -20.95 8.08 -0.67
N LYS A 259 -19.65 8.01 -0.33
CA LYS A 259 -19.10 8.37 0.98
C LYS A 259 -19.66 7.56 2.16
N GLN A 260 -20.28 6.42 1.91
CA GLN A 260 -20.67 5.43 2.91
C GLN A 260 -19.72 4.25 2.84
N ILE A 261 -19.26 3.79 4.00
CA ILE A 261 -18.48 2.56 4.13
C ILE A 261 -19.40 1.43 4.62
N LYS A 262 -19.19 0.24 4.07
CA LYS A 262 -19.65 -1.04 4.61
C LYS A 262 -18.45 -1.98 4.56
N ALA A 263 -18.01 -2.44 5.71
CA ALA A 263 -16.94 -3.41 5.82
C ALA A 263 -17.29 -4.50 6.82
N HIS A 264 -16.79 -5.70 6.61
CA HIS A 264 -17.01 -6.83 7.50
C HIS A 264 -15.80 -7.74 7.48
N GLY A 265 -15.68 -8.57 8.51
CA GLY A 265 -14.63 -9.55 8.60
C GLY A 265 -14.49 -10.17 9.98
N ALA A 266 -13.34 -10.76 10.18
CA ALA A 266 -12.95 -11.54 11.32
C ALA A 266 -11.50 -11.22 11.67
N PHE A 267 -11.27 -11.03 12.95
CA PHE A 267 -9.96 -10.82 13.54
C PHE A 267 -9.72 -11.96 14.52
N THR A 268 -8.62 -12.69 14.36
CA THR A 268 -8.27 -13.82 15.22
C THR A 268 -6.91 -13.61 15.86
N LEU A 269 -6.89 -13.68 17.19
CA LEU A 269 -5.66 -13.70 17.97
C LEU A 269 -5.34 -15.13 18.42
N ARG A 270 -4.10 -15.56 18.22
CA ARG A 270 -3.59 -16.84 18.73
C ARG A 270 -2.31 -16.66 19.52
N ASN A 271 -1.99 -17.67 20.34
CA ASN A 271 -0.76 -17.76 21.11
C ASN A 271 -0.52 -16.53 22.00
N LEU A 272 -1.61 -15.96 22.54
CA LEU A 272 -1.54 -14.86 23.49
C LEU A 272 -1.06 -15.39 24.84
N GLU A 273 0.14 -14.96 25.22
CA GLU A 273 0.69 -15.16 26.56
C GLU A 273 0.79 -13.80 27.26
N PRO A 274 0.24 -13.68 28.49
CA PRO A 274 0.51 -12.51 29.33
C PRO A 274 2.03 -12.37 29.55
N VAL A 275 2.53 -11.14 29.58
CA VAL A 275 3.96 -10.89 29.83
C VAL A 275 4.39 -11.55 31.13
N LYS A 276 5.38 -12.44 31.04
CA LYS A 276 6.13 -12.95 32.19
C LYS A 276 7.22 -11.92 32.48
N GLU A 277 7.07 -11.14 33.54
CA GLU A 277 8.19 -10.34 34.09
C GLU A 277 9.04 -11.24 34.99
N PRO A 278 10.31 -11.52 34.63
CA PRO A 278 11.22 -12.23 35.52
C PRO A 278 11.44 -11.41 36.80
N GLY A 279 11.37 -12.05 37.97
CA GLY A 279 11.58 -11.38 39.27
C GLY A 279 10.36 -10.66 39.85
N LEU A 280 9.15 -10.90 39.33
CA LEU A 280 7.94 -10.26 39.83
C LEU A 280 7.55 -10.76 41.24
N HIS A 281 7.39 -9.83 42.19
CA HIS A 281 6.94 -10.13 43.55
C HIS A 281 5.60 -10.89 43.55
N PRO A 282 5.39 -11.91 44.41
CA PRO A 282 4.19 -12.75 44.42
C PRO A 282 2.86 -11.98 44.51
N ILE A 283 2.84 -10.87 45.26
CA ILE A 283 1.65 -10.00 45.40
C ILE A 283 1.29 -9.32 44.08
N LYS A 284 2.29 -8.89 43.28
CA LYS A 284 2.05 -8.33 41.94
C LYS A 284 1.57 -9.39 40.94
N ALA A 285 1.94 -10.65 41.13
CA ALA A 285 1.43 -11.75 40.31
C ALA A 285 -0.05 -12.05 40.60
N LEU A 286 -0.48 -11.95 41.86
CA LEU A 286 -1.89 -12.09 42.27
C LEU A 286 -2.77 -10.97 41.70
N LEU A 287 -2.27 -9.73 41.65
CA LEU A 287 -2.99 -8.59 41.07
C LEU A 287 -3.28 -8.74 39.56
N ARG A 288 -2.56 -9.63 38.85
CA ARG A 288 -2.78 -9.94 37.42
C ARG A 288 -3.70 -11.13 37.17
N LEU A 289 -4.20 -11.82 38.21
CA LEU A 289 -5.16 -12.91 38.05
C LEU A 289 -6.46 -12.50 37.35
N PRO A 290 -7.06 -11.33 37.63
CA PRO A 290 -8.25 -10.87 36.92
C PRO A 290 -8.00 -10.76 35.41
N GLU A 291 -6.90 -10.12 35.01
CA GLU A 291 -6.49 -9.98 33.60
C GLU A 291 -6.30 -11.34 32.91
N LYS A 292 -5.70 -12.31 33.61
CA LYS A 292 -5.51 -13.67 33.08
C LYS A 292 -6.84 -14.41 32.91
N ALA A 293 -7.77 -14.26 33.85
CA ALA A 293 -9.09 -14.87 33.81
C ALA A 293 -9.96 -14.25 32.70
N GLU A 294 -9.92 -12.93 32.56
CA GLU A 294 -10.58 -12.19 31.47
C GLU A 294 -10.05 -12.64 30.10
N LEU A 295 -8.73 -12.75 29.94
CA LEU A 295 -8.12 -13.24 28.70
C LEU A 295 -8.49 -14.70 28.42
N ALA A 296 -8.54 -15.55 29.44
CA ALA A 296 -8.93 -16.96 29.29
C ALA A 296 -10.41 -17.11 28.90
N ALA A 297 -11.30 -16.27 29.44
CA ALA A 297 -12.72 -16.30 29.11
C ALA A 297 -13.03 -15.91 27.65
N LEU A 298 -12.12 -15.19 26.98
CA LEU A 298 -12.26 -14.81 25.57
C LEU A 298 -11.75 -15.88 24.60
N LYS A 299 -10.93 -16.81 25.09
CA LYS A 299 -10.36 -17.90 24.29
C LYS A 299 -11.40 -18.98 24.04
N ASP A 300 -11.39 -19.52 22.83
CA ASP A 300 -12.15 -20.73 22.47
C ASP A 300 -11.43 -22.01 22.94
N ASP A 301 -12.00 -23.16 22.60
CA ASP A 301 -11.45 -24.49 22.86
C ASP A 301 -10.06 -24.71 22.26
N LYS A 302 -9.70 -23.95 21.22
CA LYS A 302 -8.39 -23.96 20.56
C LYS A 302 -7.44 -22.90 21.12
N GLY A 303 -7.84 -22.18 22.18
CA GLY A 303 -7.05 -21.12 22.80
C GLY A 303 -7.01 -19.81 21.99
N GLN A 304 -7.92 -19.62 21.03
CA GLN A 304 -7.95 -18.50 20.10
C GLN A 304 -9.05 -17.48 20.45
N ILE A 305 -8.80 -16.21 20.15
CA ILE A 305 -9.80 -15.14 20.31
C ILE A 305 -10.19 -14.66 18.91
N THR A 306 -11.26 -15.23 18.36
CA THR A 306 -11.89 -14.74 17.13
C THR A 306 -13.01 -13.74 17.44
N LEU A 307 -12.95 -12.59 16.78
CA LEU A 307 -13.91 -11.48 16.82
C LEU A 307 -14.41 -11.21 15.41
N ASN A 308 -15.69 -11.41 15.18
CA ASN A 308 -16.33 -11.03 13.93
C ASN A 308 -16.86 -9.61 14.05
N TYR A 309 -16.59 -8.76 13.07
CA TYR A 309 -16.91 -7.34 13.12
C TYR A 309 -17.58 -6.85 11.84
N GLU A 310 -18.36 -5.79 11.99
CA GLU A 310 -18.94 -5.01 10.91
C GLU A 310 -18.65 -3.53 11.15
N VAL A 311 -18.41 -2.79 10.08
CA VAL A 311 -18.20 -1.35 10.08
C VAL A 311 -19.13 -0.75 9.05
N SER A 312 -19.94 0.22 9.45
CA SER A 312 -20.90 0.86 8.56
C SER A 312 -21.09 2.35 8.87
N GLY A 313 -21.53 3.13 7.89
CA GLY A 313 -21.88 4.54 8.06
C GLY A 313 -21.06 5.47 7.17
N ASN A 314 -20.98 6.74 7.54
CA ASN A 314 -20.24 7.73 6.75
C ASN A 314 -18.74 7.43 6.77
N LEU A 315 -18.05 7.53 5.64
CA LEU A 315 -16.61 7.25 5.50
C LEU A 315 -15.75 8.07 6.46
N HIS A 316 -16.15 9.30 6.77
CA HIS A 316 -15.42 10.18 7.71
C HIS A 316 -15.80 9.94 9.17
N GLN A 317 -16.92 9.24 9.42
CA GLN A 317 -17.43 8.92 10.76
C GLN A 317 -18.04 7.51 10.78
N PRO A 318 -17.23 6.47 10.54
CA PRO A 318 -17.72 5.11 10.49
C PRO A 318 -18.12 4.63 11.89
N LYS A 319 -19.11 3.75 11.95
CA LYS A 319 -19.56 3.08 13.17
C LYS A 319 -19.14 1.63 13.11
N PHE A 320 -18.42 1.18 14.11
CA PHE A 320 -18.02 -0.21 14.24
C PHE A 320 -18.95 -0.94 15.20
N ALA A 321 -19.26 -2.17 14.87
CA ALA A 321 -20.05 -3.09 15.67
C ALA A 321 -19.34 -4.45 15.73
N LEU A 322 -19.20 -4.99 16.94
CA LEU A 322 -18.91 -6.42 17.08
C LEU A 322 -20.20 -7.20 16.85
N THR A 323 -20.11 -8.20 15.99
CA THR A 323 -21.20 -9.16 15.80
C THR A 323 -21.15 -10.22 16.90
N ASP A 324 -22.23 -11.00 17.03
CA ASP A 324 -22.56 -12.08 17.97
C ASP A 324 -21.45 -12.87 18.69
N SER A 325 -20.24 -12.91 18.14
CA SER A 325 -19.07 -13.60 18.68
C SER A 325 -18.68 -13.20 20.10
N LEU A 326 -18.70 -11.91 20.46
CA LEU A 326 -18.21 -11.49 21.76
C LEU A 326 -19.26 -11.58 22.89
N PRO A 327 -20.52 -11.14 22.70
CA PRO A 327 -21.55 -11.28 23.73
C PRO A 327 -21.79 -12.75 24.11
N LYS A 328 -21.77 -13.68 23.14
CA LYS A 328 -21.90 -15.13 23.39
C LYS A 328 -20.72 -15.69 24.18
N LYS A 329 -19.48 -15.27 23.86
CA LYS A 329 -18.27 -15.67 24.60
C LYS A 329 -18.26 -15.16 26.04
N MET A 330 -18.66 -13.91 26.27
CA MET A 330 -18.80 -13.36 27.63
C MET A 330 -19.89 -14.07 28.42
N ALA A 331 -21.03 -14.40 27.79
CA ALA A 331 -22.12 -15.12 28.45
C ALA A 331 -21.75 -16.57 28.81
N GLY A 332 -20.88 -17.22 28.04
CA GLY A 332 -20.41 -18.59 28.28
C GLY A 332 -19.23 -18.71 29.25
N GLY A 333 -18.40 -17.67 29.37
CA GLY A 333 -17.12 -17.71 30.12
C GLY A 333 -17.13 -17.07 31.52
N LEU A 334 -18.17 -16.31 31.88
CA LEU A 334 -18.23 -15.61 33.17
C LEU A 334 -19.23 -16.29 34.13
N PRO A 335 -18.79 -16.85 35.27
CA PRO A 335 -19.69 -17.07 36.40
C PRO A 335 -20.36 -15.74 36.75
N LYS A 336 -21.64 -15.79 37.15
CA LYS A 336 -22.59 -14.69 37.45
C LYS A 336 -22.16 -13.69 38.55
N VAL A 337 -20.88 -13.32 38.64
CA VAL A 337 -20.33 -12.46 39.68
C VAL A 337 -19.53 -11.34 39.01
N LEU A 338 -19.83 -10.10 39.40
CA LEU A 338 -19.20 -8.82 39.04
C LEU A 338 -19.85 -8.04 37.87
N GLY A 339 -20.96 -7.34 38.18
CA GLY A 339 -21.63 -6.39 37.29
C GLY A 339 -20.78 -5.19 36.83
N THR A 340 -19.59 -4.98 37.41
CA THR A 340 -18.61 -3.96 36.97
C THR A 340 -17.68 -4.42 35.84
N GLY A 341 -17.62 -5.72 35.55
CA GLY A 341 -16.83 -6.29 34.45
C GLY A 341 -17.46 -6.10 33.07
N VAL A 342 -18.79 -6.10 33.00
CA VAL A 342 -19.56 -5.94 31.74
C VAL A 342 -19.44 -4.53 31.17
N GLU A 343 -19.47 -3.50 32.02
CA GLU A 343 -19.25 -2.11 31.59
C GLU A 343 -17.81 -1.86 31.12
N LYS A 344 -16.83 -2.44 31.82
CA LYS A 344 -15.41 -2.37 31.43
C LYS A 344 -15.13 -3.12 30.13
N ALA A 345 -15.71 -4.31 29.96
CA ALA A 345 -15.64 -5.08 28.71
C ALA A 345 -16.33 -4.34 27.55
N GLY A 346 -17.51 -3.74 27.76
CA GLY A 346 -18.17 -2.89 26.76
C GLY A 346 -17.34 -1.67 26.35
N SER A 347 -16.63 -1.06 27.30
CA SER A 347 -15.70 0.03 27.02
C SER A 347 -14.44 -0.43 26.28
N ALA A 348 -13.92 -1.62 26.60
CA ALA A 348 -12.78 -2.26 25.93
C ALA A 348 -13.15 -2.57 24.48
N VAL A 349 -14.36 -3.09 24.24
CA VAL A 349 -14.95 -3.37 22.93
C VAL A 349 -15.05 -2.12 22.07
N LYS A 350 -15.62 -1.04 22.63
CA LYS A 350 -15.74 0.25 21.94
C LYS A 350 -14.37 0.85 21.61
N LYS A 351 -13.36 0.63 22.46
CA LYS A 351 -11.99 1.09 22.22
C LYS A 351 -11.26 0.23 21.17
N THR A 352 -11.38 -1.10 21.21
CA THR A 352 -10.87 -1.98 20.14
C THR A 352 -11.53 -1.67 18.81
N SER A 353 -12.83 -1.38 18.82
CA SER A 353 -13.62 -0.84 17.71
C SER A 353 -12.99 0.43 17.12
N ASP A 354 -12.73 1.44 17.96
CA ASP A 354 -12.12 2.71 17.56
C ASP A 354 -10.64 2.59 17.12
N THR A 355 -9.98 1.47 17.41
CA THR A 355 -8.59 1.21 17.03
C THR A 355 -8.49 0.36 15.75
N LEU A 356 -9.40 -0.62 15.58
CA LEU A 356 -9.61 -1.31 14.31
C LEU A 356 -10.08 -0.33 13.22
N LEU A 357 -10.86 0.68 13.59
CA LEU A 357 -11.23 1.79 12.69
C LEU A 357 -10.02 2.54 12.14
N ASP A 358 -9.00 2.83 12.95
CA ASP A 358 -7.78 3.53 12.50
C ASP A 358 -6.90 2.67 11.58
N LEU A 359 -7.06 1.33 11.61
CA LEU A 359 -6.38 0.39 10.71
C LEU A 359 -7.03 0.35 9.32
N ILE A 360 -8.33 0.63 9.23
CA ILE A 360 -9.12 0.47 8.00
C ILE A 360 -9.59 1.78 7.37
N THR A 361 -9.46 2.91 8.08
CA THR A 361 -9.74 4.25 7.52
C THR A 361 -8.44 5.00 7.22
N PRO A 362 -8.31 5.58 6.01
CA PRO A 362 -7.13 6.35 5.61
C PRO A 362 -6.88 7.56 6.50
#